data_AF-A0A0M4CT29-F1
#
_entry.id   AF-A0A0M4CT29-F1
#
_cell.length_a   1.000
_cell.length_b   1.000
_cell.length_c   1.000
_cell.angle_alpha   90.00
_cell.angle_beta   90.00
_cell.angle_gamma   90.00
#
_symmetry.space_group_name_H-M   'P 1'
#
loop_
_entity.id
_entity.type
_entity.pdbx_description
1 polymer ?
#
loop_
_entity_poly.entity_id
_entity_poly.type
_entity_poly.pdbx_seq_one_letter_code
_entity_poly.pdbx_strand_id
1 'polypeptide(L)'
;MQQSLVSFSKYSLSNLALRSIVELERMNAGLDSNPDVFTNLATALRQNSEPSACTLQFRFVEPGYYESFERLYRMASSAPDGEVENIQEYMKTVSQQLSAVAQGQVDAAASLLPVCIALHQELIQELAGEDGFDIHERSPLSEDTSAGIRPS
;
A
#
# COMPACT_ATOMS: atom_id res chain seq x y z
N MET A 1 2.70 32.07 1.43
CA MET A 1 3.74 31.02 1.40
C MET A 1 3.08 29.79 0.78
N GLN A 2 3.45 29.42 -0.45
CA GLN A 2 3.00 28.15 -1.04
C GLN A 2 3.72 27.03 -0.28
N GLN A 3 3.00 26.29 0.55
CA GLN A 3 3.48 24.98 0.98
C GLN A 3 3.47 24.11 -0.27
N SER A 4 4.66 23.78 -0.78
CA SER A 4 4.80 22.67 -1.73
C SER A 4 4.20 21.45 -1.03
N LEU A 5 3.13 20.91 -1.60
CA LEU A 5 2.61 19.60 -1.22
C LEU A 5 3.71 18.60 -1.57
N VAL A 6 4.53 18.26 -0.59
CA VAL A 6 5.47 17.16 -0.71
C VAL A 6 4.62 15.91 -0.64
N SER A 7 4.33 15.33 -1.79
CA SER A 7 3.65 14.05 -1.87
C SER A 7 4.65 12.94 -1.54
N PHE A 8 4.19 11.91 -0.82
CA PHE A 8 5.07 10.77 -0.50
C PHE A 8 5.14 9.86 -1.71
N SER A 9 6.33 9.36 -2.08
CA SER A 9 6.44 8.33 -3.13
C SER A 9 5.85 6.99 -2.67
N LYS A 10 5.40 6.13 -3.62
CA LYS A 10 4.82 4.82 -3.29
C LYS A 10 5.77 3.98 -2.43
N TYR A 11 7.06 4.07 -2.74
CA TYR A 11 8.12 3.41 -1.98
C TYR A 11 8.22 3.94 -0.54
N SER A 12 8.11 5.27 -0.35
CA SER A 12 8.14 5.88 0.97
C SER A 12 6.90 5.48 1.79
N LEU A 13 5.71 5.53 1.17
CA LEU A 13 4.46 5.12 1.81
C LEU A 13 4.47 3.62 2.16
N SER A 14 4.98 2.79 1.27
CA SER A 14 5.15 1.35 1.47
C SER A 14 6.09 1.04 2.64
N ASN A 15 7.20 1.77 2.78
CA ASN A 15 8.12 1.61 3.91
C ASN A 15 7.50 2.07 5.23
N LEU A 16 6.69 3.14 5.21
CA LEU A 16 5.94 3.56 6.41
C LEU A 16 4.93 2.49 6.81
N ALA A 17 4.21 1.90 5.85
CA ALA A 17 3.30 0.78 6.10
C ALA A 17 4.02 -0.42 6.72
N LEU A 18 5.19 -0.80 6.17
CA LEU A 18 6.01 -1.89 6.72
C LEU A 18 6.45 -1.62 8.16
N ARG A 19 6.90 -0.40 8.46
CA ARG A 19 7.27 -0.01 9.82
C ARG A 19 6.07 -0.07 10.76
N SER A 20 4.89 0.37 10.33
CA SER A 20 3.67 0.28 11.13
C SER A 20 3.27 -1.16 11.41
N ILE A 21 3.46 -2.10 10.47
CA ILE A 21 3.24 -3.54 10.71
C ILE A 21 4.10 -4.01 11.89
N VAL A 22 5.41 -3.73 11.85
CA VAL A 22 6.35 -4.13 12.92
C VAL A 22 5.93 -3.54 14.27
N GLU A 23 5.56 -2.26 14.31
CA GLU A 23 5.15 -1.62 15.56
C GLU A 23 3.81 -2.17 16.08
N LEU A 24 2.85 -2.49 15.22
CA LEU A 24 1.59 -3.15 15.62
C LEU A 24 1.83 -4.56 16.17
N GLU A 25 2.74 -5.32 15.56
CA GLU A 25 3.14 -6.64 16.08
C GLU A 25 3.82 -6.53 17.45
N ARG A 26 4.67 -5.52 17.65
CA ARG A 26 5.26 -5.22 18.97
C ARG A 26 4.18 -4.92 20.01
N MET A 27 3.21 -4.07 19.68
CA MET A 27 2.07 -3.77 20.57
C MET A 27 1.29 -5.04 20.92
N ASN A 28 0.98 -5.88 19.92
CA ASN A 28 0.27 -7.15 20.12
C ASN A 28 1.05 -8.14 20.99
N ALA A 29 2.38 -8.09 20.96
CA ALA A 29 3.26 -8.86 21.83
C ALA A 29 3.42 -8.25 23.25
N GLY A 30 2.76 -7.12 23.55
CA GLY A 30 2.87 -6.42 24.82
C GLY A 30 4.19 -5.64 24.99
N LEU A 31 4.88 -5.33 23.89
CA LEU A 31 6.11 -4.54 23.89
C LEU A 31 5.81 -3.06 23.60
N ASP A 32 6.71 -2.19 24.06
CA ASP A 32 6.66 -0.77 23.72
C ASP A 32 6.79 -0.56 22.21
N SER A 33 5.89 0.24 21.66
CA SER A 33 5.86 0.64 20.25
C SER A 33 6.25 2.11 20.07
N ASN A 34 6.78 2.46 18.91
CA ASN A 34 7.05 3.84 18.53
C ASN A 34 5.81 4.53 17.91
N PRO A 35 5.14 5.46 18.62
CA PRO A 35 3.92 6.11 18.12
C PRO A 35 4.17 7.05 16.93
N ASP A 36 5.39 7.55 16.73
CA ASP A 36 5.72 8.42 15.61
C ASP A 36 5.54 7.71 14.26
N VAL A 37 5.74 6.40 14.23
CA VAL A 37 5.57 5.58 13.01
C VAL A 37 4.12 5.64 12.53
N PHE A 38 3.14 5.52 13.44
CA PHE A 38 1.73 5.62 13.09
C PHE A 38 1.33 7.03 12.69
N THR A 39 1.87 8.05 13.36
CA THR A 39 1.63 9.46 13.02
C THR A 39 2.14 9.79 11.61
N ASN A 40 3.33 9.29 11.27
CA ASN A 40 3.93 9.50 9.95
C ASN A 40 3.12 8.81 8.85
N LEU A 41 2.69 7.55 9.05
CA LEU A 41 1.84 6.85 8.09
C LEU A 41 0.47 7.53 7.94
N ALA A 42 -0.16 7.94 9.05
CA ALA A 42 -1.44 8.66 9.04
C ALA A 42 -1.35 9.96 8.24
N THR A 43 -0.26 10.71 8.42
CA THR A 43 -0.01 11.96 7.70
C THR A 43 0.21 11.72 6.22
N ALA A 44 1.02 10.73 5.86
CA ALA A 44 1.29 10.38 4.46
C ALA A 44 0.02 9.92 3.73
N LEU A 45 -0.83 9.10 4.38
CA LEU A 45 -2.11 8.69 3.82
C LEU A 45 -3.03 9.89 3.54
N ARG A 46 -3.19 10.81 4.49
CA ARG A 46 -4.02 12.02 4.27
C ARG A 46 -3.51 12.86 3.11
N GLN A 47 -2.21 13.11 3.06
CA GLN A 47 -1.62 13.95 2.01
C GLN A 47 -1.81 13.36 0.61
N ASN A 48 -1.77 12.03 0.49
CA ASN A 48 -1.92 11.34 -0.80
C ASN A 48 -3.38 11.03 -1.17
N SER A 49 -4.32 11.03 -0.20
CA SER A 49 -5.74 10.74 -0.44
C SER A 49 -6.65 11.97 -0.50
N GLU A 50 -6.34 13.04 0.25
CA GLU A 50 -7.22 14.21 0.38
C GLU A 50 -6.94 15.28 -0.70
N PRO A 51 -7.97 15.87 -1.33
CA PRO A 51 -7.83 17.02 -2.22
C PRO A 51 -7.35 18.24 -1.44
N SER A 52 -6.35 18.94 -1.97
CA SER A 52 -5.95 20.23 -1.43
C SER A 52 -7.11 21.21 -1.53
N ALA A 53 -7.39 21.97 -0.47
CA ALA A 53 -8.54 22.88 -0.38
C ALA A 53 -8.64 23.94 -1.52
N CYS A 54 -7.60 24.10 -2.34
CA CYS A 54 -7.58 24.99 -3.51
C CYS A 54 -8.03 24.34 -4.83
N THR A 55 -8.23 23.02 -4.92
CA THR A 55 -8.55 22.32 -6.18
C THR A 55 -9.86 21.55 -6.04
N LEU A 56 -10.98 22.26 -6.17
CA LEU A 56 -12.35 21.75 -6.05
C LEU A 56 -12.79 20.74 -7.13
N GLN A 57 -11.91 20.28 -8.04
CA GLN A 57 -12.36 19.55 -9.24
C GLN A 57 -11.61 18.26 -9.59
N PHE A 58 -10.51 17.93 -8.92
CA PHE A 58 -9.80 16.69 -9.20
C PHE A 58 -9.61 15.88 -7.92
N ARG A 59 -10.28 14.72 -7.91
CA ARG A 59 -10.19 13.74 -6.85
C ARG A 59 -8.87 12.97 -7.02
N PHE A 60 -8.14 12.78 -5.92
CA PHE A 60 -6.71 12.41 -5.80
C PHE A 60 -5.71 13.52 -6.15
N VAL A 61 -4.84 13.85 -5.18
CA VAL A 61 -3.76 14.85 -5.32
C VAL A 61 -2.49 14.23 -5.88
N GLU A 62 -2.35 12.91 -5.86
CA GLU A 62 -1.17 12.25 -6.41
C GLU A 62 -1.52 11.23 -7.51
N PRO A 63 -1.12 11.49 -8.77
CA PRO A 63 -1.19 10.50 -9.84
C PRO A 63 -0.48 9.20 -9.43
N GLY A 64 -1.13 8.06 -9.64
CA GLY A 64 -0.56 6.74 -9.39
C GLY A 64 -1.01 6.04 -8.11
N TYR A 65 -1.78 6.67 -7.22
CA TYR A 65 -2.28 5.99 -6.01
C TYR A 65 -3.68 5.41 -6.11
N TYR A 66 -4.44 5.84 -7.12
CA TYR A 66 -5.84 5.48 -7.28
C TYR A 66 -6.05 3.97 -7.23
N GLU A 67 -5.29 3.23 -8.05
CA GLU A 67 -5.49 1.79 -8.18
C GLU A 67 -5.16 1.02 -6.90
N SER A 68 -4.02 1.33 -6.27
CA SER A 68 -3.64 0.74 -4.97
C SER A 68 -4.69 1.01 -3.89
N PHE A 69 -5.21 2.23 -3.80
CA PHE A 69 -6.21 2.57 -2.79
C PHE A 69 -7.60 2.02 -3.11
N GLU A 70 -7.98 1.93 -4.38
CA GLU A 70 -9.20 1.27 -4.82
C GLU A 70 -9.16 -0.23 -4.48
N ARG A 71 -8.05 -0.92 -4.79
CA ARG A 71 -7.85 -2.33 -4.45
C ARG A 71 -7.97 -2.56 -2.94
N LEU A 72 -7.29 -1.73 -2.15
CA LEU A 72 -7.37 -1.77 -0.69
C LEU A 72 -8.81 -1.54 -0.17
N TYR A 73 -9.52 -0.56 -0.74
CA TYR A 73 -10.93 -0.30 -0.41
C TYR A 73 -11.83 -1.48 -0.75
N ARG A 74 -11.68 -2.10 -1.92
CA ARG A 74 -12.48 -3.27 -2.32
C ARG A 74 -12.25 -4.46 -1.39
N MET A 75 -11.00 -4.70 -0.98
CA MET A 75 -10.68 -5.75 0.00
C MET A 75 -11.38 -5.53 1.34
N ALA A 76 -11.48 -4.28 1.80
CA ALA A 76 -12.11 -3.95 3.08
C ALA A 76 -13.65 -3.93 3.02
N SER A 77 -14.21 -3.43 1.92
CA SER A 77 -15.67 -3.21 1.76
C SER A 77 -16.42 -4.38 1.15
N SER A 78 -15.72 -5.33 0.51
CA SER A 78 -16.32 -6.34 -0.38
C SER A 78 -17.18 -5.74 -1.51
N ALA A 79 -17.02 -4.45 -1.81
CA ALA A 79 -17.74 -3.77 -2.89
C ALA A 79 -17.05 -4.04 -4.24
N PRO A 80 -17.82 -4.23 -5.33
CA PRO A 80 -17.26 -4.50 -6.65
C PRO A 80 -16.54 -3.30 -7.26
N ASP A 81 -17.08 -2.09 -7.06
CA ASP A 81 -16.50 -0.83 -7.52
C ASP A 81 -16.50 0.21 -6.40
N GLY A 82 -15.44 1.02 -6.31
CA GLY A 82 -15.31 2.09 -5.35
C GLY A 82 -15.45 3.45 -6.01
N GLU A 83 -16.53 4.18 -5.73
CA GLU A 83 -16.55 5.61 -6.04
C GLU A 83 -15.39 6.30 -5.32
N VAL A 84 -14.77 7.28 -5.98
CA VAL A 84 -13.59 7.96 -5.44
C VAL A 84 -13.85 8.53 -4.03
N GLU A 85 -15.02 9.10 -3.78
CA GLU A 85 -15.42 9.57 -2.46
C GLU A 85 -15.31 8.49 -1.38
N ASN A 86 -15.73 7.27 -1.70
CA ASN A 86 -15.74 6.16 -0.76
C ASN A 86 -14.30 5.70 -0.46
N ILE A 87 -13.44 5.70 -1.49
CA ILE A 87 -12.01 5.40 -1.33
C ILE A 87 -11.34 6.46 -0.45
N GLN A 88 -11.65 7.75 -0.68
CA GLN A 88 -11.12 8.85 0.11
C GLN A 88 -11.58 8.81 1.57
N GLU A 89 -12.88 8.57 1.81
CA GLU A 89 -13.40 8.46 3.18
C GLU A 89 -12.81 7.24 3.90
N TYR A 90 -12.58 6.14 3.17
CA TYR A 90 -11.89 4.98 3.72
C TYR A 90 -10.44 5.30 4.11
N MET A 91 -9.67 5.95 3.24
CA MET A 91 -8.28 6.37 3.55
C MET A 91 -8.22 7.33 4.75
N LYS A 92 -9.18 8.26 4.83
CA LYS A 92 -9.34 9.16 5.96
C LYS A 92 -9.65 8.40 7.26
N THR A 93 -10.53 7.40 7.21
CA THR A 93 -10.85 6.54 8.36
C THR A 93 -9.61 5.79 8.84
N VAL A 94 -8.86 5.15 7.94
CA VAL A 94 -7.62 4.44 8.27
C VAL A 94 -6.59 5.39 8.91
N SER A 95 -6.42 6.58 8.34
CA SER A 95 -5.52 7.59 8.91
C SER A 95 -5.95 8.07 10.31
N GLN A 96 -7.24 8.22 10.56
CA GLN A 96 -7.76 8.56 11.89
C GLN A 96 -7.49 7.45 12.90
N GLN A 97 -7.72 6.19 12.51
CA GLN A 97 -7.41 5.03 13.35
C GLN A 97 -5.92 4.94 13.69
N LEU A 98 -5.03 5.18 12.71
CA LEU A 98 -3.58 5.24 12.96
C LEU A 98 -3.20 6.36 13.94
N SER A 99 -3.83 7.52 13.81
CA SER A 99 -3.63 8.65 14.74
C SER A 99 -4.11 8.31 16.16
N ALA A 100 -5.22 7.58 16.27
CA ALA A 100 -5.76 7.10 17.53
C ALA A 100 -4.81 6.09 18.21
N VAL A 101 -4.25 5.13 17.46
CA VAL A 101 -3.23 4.21 17.97
C VAL A 101 -1.98 4.96 18.43
N ALA A 102 -1.52 5.97 17.68
CA ALA A 102 -0.39 6.82 18.09
C ALA A 102 -0.63 7.53 19.44
N GLN A 103 -1.89 7.79 19.78
CA GLN A 103 -2.31 8.42 21.04
C GLN A 103 -2.61 7.40 22.16
N GLY A 104 -2.37 6.11 21.93
CA GLY A 104 -2.55 5.04 22.90
C GLY A 104 -3.93 4.36 22.88
N GLN A 105 -4.77 4.61 21.87
CA GLN A 105 -6.04 3.88 21.71
C GLN A 105 -5.81 2.52 21.06
N VAL A 106 -5.53 1.51 21.88
CA VAL A 106 -5.12 0.16 21.45
C VAL A 106 -6.24 -0.63 20.76
N ASP A 107 -7.51 -0.33 21.05
CA ASP A 107 -8.66 -1.04 20.47
C ASP A 107 -8.68 -0.99 18.93
N ALA A 108 -8.11 0.07 18.33
CA ALA A 108 -8.02 0.23 16.87
C ALA A 108 -6.83 -0.54 16.24
N ALA A 109 -5.86 -1.00 17.04
CA ALA A 109 -4.63 -1.61 16.54
C ALA A 109 -4.87 -2.96 15.85
N ALA A 110 -5.76 -3.80 16.39
CA ALA A 110 -6.06 -5.12 15.85
C ALA A 110 -6.65 -5.06 14.44
N SER A 111 -7.52 -4.07 14.16
CA SER A 111 -8.09 -3.86 12.83
C SER A 111 -7.10 -3.26 11.82
N LEU A 112 -6.05 -2.58 12.29
CA LEU A 112 -5.10 -1.88 11.42
C LEU A 112 -3.98 -2.76 10.87
N LEU A 113 -3.62 -3.84 11.57
CA LEU A 113 -2.57 -4.75 11.12
C LEU A 113 -2.84 -5.32 9.71
N PRO A 114 -4.01 -5.94 9.42
CA PRO A 114 -4.29 -6.44 8.07
C PRO A 114 -4.34 -5.32 7.03
N VAL A 115 -4.78 -4.12 7.40
CA VAL A 115 -4.82 -2.96 6.50
C VAL A 115 -3.41 -2.49 6.14
N CYS A 116 -2.49 -2.40 7.10
CA CYS A 116 -1.11 -1.99 6.85
C CYS A 116 -0.37 -3.03 5.98
N ILE A 117 -0.63 -4.33 6.19
CA ILE A 117 -0.11 -5.41 5.36
C ILE A 117 -0.58 -5.26 3.91
N ALA A 118 -1.90 -5.13 3.70
CA ALA A 118 -2.45 -4.99 2.37
C ALA A 118 -1.95 -3.72 1.67
N LEU A 119 -1.89 -2.59 2.37
CA LEU A 119 -1.33 -1.34 1.85
C LEU A 119 0.12 -1.52 1.38
N HIS A 120 0.97 -2.17 2.18
CA HIS A 120 2.36 -2.42 1.81
C HIS A 120 2.44 -3.30 0.54
N GLN A 121 1.64 -4.37 0.48
CA GLN A 121 1.61 -5.31 -0.64
C GLN A 121 1.18 -4.64 -1.94
N GLU A 122 0.08 -3.88 -1.93
CA GLU A 122 -0.44 -3.17 -3.11
C GLU A 122 0.60 -2.21 -3.69
N LEU A 123 1.24 -1.41 -2.82
CA LEU A 123 2.22 -0.42 -3.25
C LEU A 123 3.49 -1.07 -3.82
N ILE A 124 3.95 -2.19 -3.25
CA ILE A 124 5.13 -2.92 -3.77
C ILE A 124 4.80 -3.65 -5.07
N GLN A 125 3.61 -4.26 -5.19
CA GLN A 125 3.20 -4.93 -6.42
C GLN A 125 3.13 -3.95 -7.59
N GLU A 126 2.61 -2.75 -7.36
CA GLU A 126 2.56 -1.72 -8.40
C GLU A 126 3.97 -1.24 -8.79
N LEU A 127 4.87 -1.03 -7.81
CA LEU A 127 6.26 -0.69 -8.08
C LEU A 127 7.02 -1.79 -8.83
N ALA A 128 6.81 -3.06 -8.46
CA ALA A 128 7.44 -4.21 -9.10
C ALA A 128 6.83 -4.53 -10.48
N GLY A 129 5.58 -4.14 -10.72
CA GLY A 129 4.92 -4.24 -12.03
C GLY A 129 5.30 -3.09 -12.98
N GLU A 130 5.62 -1.91 -12.45
CA GLU A 130 6.17 -0.78 -13.22
C GLU A 130 7.63 -1.08 -13.66
N ASP A 131 8.41 -1.76 -12.83
CA ASP A 131 9.69 -2.37 -13.20
C ASP A 131 9.47 -3.76 -13.80
N GLY A 132 8.82 -3.82 -14.96
CA GLY A 132 8.74 -5.02 -15.79
C GLY A 132 10.15 -5.55 -16.09
N PHE A 133 10.70 -6.33 -15.16
CA PHE A 133 11.66 -7.36 -15.46
C PHE A 133 10.89 -8.32 -16.37
N ASP A 134 11.02 -8.09 -17.67
CA ASP A 134 10.96 -9.15 -18.68
C ASP A 134 12.06 -10.15 -18.31
N ILE A 135 11.79 -10.96 -17.27
CA ILE A 135 12.34 -12.30 -17.19
C ILE A 135 11.54 -13.07 -18.24
N HIS A 136 11.87 -12.85 -19.52
CA HIS A 136 11.67 -13.88 -20.51
C HIS A 136 12.37 -15.10 -19.94
N GLU A 137 11.56 -16.02 -19.42
CA GLU A 137 12.01 -17.28 -18.88
C GLU A 137 13.05 -17.86 -19.84
N ARG A 138 14.23 -18.14 -19.27
CA ARG A 138 15.28 -18.92 -19.89
C ARG A 138 14.68 -20.06 -20.71
N SER A 139 15.20 -20.21 -21.93
CA SER A 139 14.99 -21.30 -22.86
C SER A 139 14.49 -22.59 -22.24
N PRO A 140 13.46 -23.25 -22.81
CA PRO A 140 13.27 -24.66 -22.53
C PRO A 140 14.56 -25.38 -22.94
N LEU A 141 15.22 -25.93 -21.93
CA LEU A 141 16.22 -26.97 -22.05
C LEU A 141 15.66 -27.99 -23.04
N SER A 142 16.22 -28.00 -24.25
CA SER A 142 16.07 -29.14 -25.15
C SER A 142 16.97 -30.22 -24.58
N GLU A 143 16.46 -30.98 -23.61
CA GLU A 143 17.08 -32.22 -23.18
C GLU A 143 16.96 -33.25 -24.31
N ASP A 144 18.10 -33.90 -24.54
CA ASP A 144 18.32 -35.00 -25.47
C ASP A 144 17.21 -36.05 -25.46
N THR A 145 16.80 -36.50 -26.65
CA THR A 145 16.38 -37.89 -26.80
C THR A 145 16.96 -38.48 -28.08
N SER A 146 18.01 -39.26 -27.88
CA SER A 146 18.59 -40.22 -28.82
C SER A 146 17.53 -41.16 -29.41
N ALA A 147 17.41 -41.19 -30.74
CA ALA A 147 16.84 -42.33 -31.46
C ALA A 147 17.56 -42.46 -32.82
N GLY A 148 18.23 -43.60 -32.99
CA GLY A 148 19.25 -43.82 -34.00
C GLY A 148 18.77 -43.87 -35.46
N ILE A 149 19.68 -43.45 -36.34
CA ILE A 149 19.58 -43.64 -37.79
C ILE A 149 20.32 -44.93 -38.14
N ARG A 150 19.59 -45.95 -38.62
CA ARG A 150 20.18 -47.10 -39.33
C ARG A 150 20.31 -46.74 -40.82
N PRO A 151 21.41 -47.11 -41.50
CA PRO A 151 21.55 -46.88 -42.93
C PRO A 151 20.84 -47.95 -43.76
N SER A 152 20.36 -47.58 -44.95
CA SER A 152 19.98 -48.45 -46.07
C SER A 152 20.47 -47.80 -47.35
#